data_AF-A0A9W9LKC7-F1
#
_entry.id   AF-A0A9W9LKC7-F1
#
_cell.length_a   1.000
_cell.length_b   1.000
_cell.length_c   1.000
_cell.angle_alpha   90.00
_cell.angle_beta   90.00
_cell.angle_gamma   90.00
#
_symmetry.space_group_name_H-M   'P 1'
#
loop_
_entity.id
_entity.type
_entity.pdbx_description
1 polymer ?
#
loop_
_entity_poly.entity_id
_entity_poly.type
_entity_poly.pdbx_seq_one_letter_code
_entity_poly.pdbx_strand_id
1 'polypeptide(L)'
;MRWPSLLLALLAGLAVATADTTSDSSTSTTSTSDSSTSIDLSTASTVTDPSTVAVPSGDYITYSTTITLDNGNSSVLVSTTAAANATATTTGNQTIVTTTSDSLTILVGGGGTTTLGNGTMHNATATASSTSTQTPVVNTRPCNNYAEFCGRNYSNITMVAAHNSPFVRAGNAAANQALDVTAQLDDGVRMLQFQVHYQNGTMMLCHTSCSILNVGTLEAYLISVAQWMRKNPYDVVTLLIGNYDYVSPENFTAPIQASGLYDLAYTPSKIPMGLDDWPTLSEMILTGKRAVFFMDYQANQTAVPWLMDEFSQMWETPFSPTDANFPCTEQRPPNLSQQDAKSRMYMANHNLNLELNLGSLSLLIPNTATISQTNAVNGNGSLGWMANNCTRDWNRPPNFLLVDYYNYGNFNGSVFEVAAEMNNVTYSRTCCGVASAALPGMVASSVSTMLVIATGVQLLLSAF
;
A
#
# COMPACT_ATOMS: atom_id res chain seq x y z
N MET A 1 53.38 6.38 39.46
CA MET A 1 54.52 6.76 38.58
C MET A 1 54.44 5.95 37.30
N ARG A 2 54.37 6.65 36.16
CA ARG A 2 54.76 6.25 34.79
C ARG A 2 53.97 5.15 34.06
N TRP A 3 53.21 5.58 33.04
CA TRP A 3 52.99 4.89 31.76
C TRP A 3 54.32 4.76 30.96
N PRO A 4 54.38 3.84 29.97
CA PRO A 4 54.13 4.27 28.58
C PRO A 4 53.34 3.28 27.69
N SER A 5 52.37 3.85 26.99
CA SER A 5 52.08 3.86 25.54
C SER A 5 52.74 2.93 24.49
N LEU A 6 51.89 2.56 23.52
CA LEU A 6 52.06 2.53 22.03
C LEU A 6 52.88 1.38 21.39
N LEU A 7 52.26 0.56 20.52
CA LEU A 7 52.15 0.80 19.06
C LEU A 7 51.42 -0.32 18.30
N LEU A 8 50.56 0.14 17.37
CA LEU A 8 49.83 -0.60 16.34
C LEU A 8 50.74 -0.72 15.09
N ALA A 9 50.77 -1.87 14.41
CA ALA A 9 51.39 -2.00 13.09
C ALA A 9 50.43 -2.68 12.10
N LEU A 10 49.92 -1.88 11.15
CA LEU A 10 49.33 -2.32 9.89
C LEU A 10 50.44 -2.73 8.92
N LEU A 11 50.20 -3.75 8.10
CA LEU A 11 50.98 -4.05 6.91
C LEU A 11 50.10 -3.98 5.66
N ALA A 12 50.56 -3.18 4.70
CA ALA A 12 50.01 -2.96 3.38
C ALA A 12 50.60 -3.94 2.36
N GLY A 13 49.83 -4.22 1.30
CA GLY A 13 50.30 -4.84 0.06
C GLY A 13 49.69 -4.10 -1.13
N LEU A 14 50.53 -3.38 -1.87
CA LEU A 14 50.23 -2.63 -3.08
C LEU A 14 50.75 -3.44 -4.29
N ALA A 15 49.99 -3.52 -5.38
CA ALA A 15 50.53 -3.87 -6.70
C ALA A 15 49.89 -2.96 -7.76
N VAL A 16 50.75 -2.14 -8.37
CA VAL A 16 50.48 -1.20 -9.47
C VAL A 16 50.83 -1.90 -10.78
N ALA A 17 50.02 -1.68 -11.83
CA ALA A 17 50.44 -1.85 -13.22
C ALA A 17 50.17 -0.56 -13.98
N THR A 18 51.17 -0.18 -14.77
CA THR A 18 51.47 1.13 -15.35
C THR A 18 50.70 1.43 -16.63
N ALA A 19 50.27 2.68 -16.80
CA ALA A 19 49.85 3.25 -18.07
C ALA A 19 51.00 4.09 -18.65
N ASP A 20 51.25 3.96 -19.95
CA ASP A 20 52.20 4.80 -20.68
C ASP A 20 51.45 5.63 -21.74
N THR A 21 51.86 6.89 -21.80
CA THR A 21 51.24 8.01 -22.51
C THR A 21 51.70 8.14 -23.95
N THR A 22 50.85 8.64 -24.86
CA THR A 22 51.23 9.66 -25.85
C THR A 22 50.00 10.41 -26.38
N SER A 23 50.06 11.74 -26.31
CA SER A 23 49.16 12.71 -26.94
C SER A 23 49.64 13.02 -28.36
N ASP A 24 48.73 13.25 -29.31
CA ASP A 24 49.01 14.19 -30.40
C ASP A 24 47.72 14.74 -31.04
N SER A 25 47.76 16.03 -31.35
CA SER A 25 46.71 16.80 -32.03
C SER A 25 46.90 16.76 -33.55
N SER A 26 45.82 16.81 -34.33
CA SER A 26 45.65 17.78 -35.43
C SER A 26 44.46 17.46 -36.35
N THR A 27 43.84 18.54 -36.79
CA THR A 27 42.74 18.65 -37.76
C THR A 27 43.28 18.57 -39.19
N SER A 28 42.62 17.86 -40.11
CA SER A 28 42.35 18.33 -41.49
C SER A 28 41.57 17.31 -42.34
N THR A 29 40.64 17.87 -43.09
CA THR A 29 39.80 17.36 -44.17
C THR A 29 40.60 16.71 -45.32
N THR A 30 40.03 15.73 -46.05
CA THR A 30 39.53 15.84 -47.46
C THR A 30 38.94 14.49 -47.93
N SER A 31 37.90 14.58 -48.74
CA SER A 31 37.06 13.57 -49.39
C SER A 31 37.74 12.59 -50.34
N THR A 32 37.21 11.37 -50.49
CA THR A 32 36.87 10.74 -51.78
C THR A 32 35.93 9.54 -51.58
N SER A 33 34.96 9.44 -52.48
CA SER A 33 33.86 8.48 -52.57
C SER A 33 34.31 7.08 -52.97
N ASP A 34 33.67 6.03 -52.43
CA ASP A 34 33.00 5.02 -53.26
C ASP A 34 32.06 4.12 -52.44
N SER A 35 30.99 3.75 -53.12
CA SER A 35 29.72 3.17 -52.69
C SER A 35 29.76 1.73 -52.16
N SER A 36 29.01 1.44 -51.09
CA SER A 36 27.93 0.42 -51.07
C SER A 36 27.34 0.17 -49.67
N THR A 37 26.02 0.34 -49.58
CA THR A 37 25.05 -0.33 -48.69
C THR A 37 25.42 -0.55 -47.22
N SER A 38 24.93 0.34 -46.34
CA SER A 38 24.71 0.03 -44.92
C SER A 38 23.39 0.60 -44.42
N ILE A 39 22.69 -0.25 -43.69
CA ILE A 39 21.37 -0.13 -43.05
C ILE A 39 21.30 1.18 -42.23
N ASP A 40 20.23 1.94 -42.42
CA ASP A 40 19.93 3.15 -41.65
C ASP A 40 19.61 2.76 -40.19
N LEU A 41 20.63 2.84 -39.34
CA LEU A 41 20.52 2.80 -37.88
C LEU A 41 20.49 4.25 -37.38
N SER A 42 19.33 4.88 -37.49
CA SER A 42 19.01 6.14 -36.83
C SER A 42 18.07 5.92 -35.64
N THR A 43 18.42 4.98 -34.76
CA THR A 43 18.00 5.10 -33.36
C THR A 43 19.03 5.96 -32.65
N ALA A 44 18.67 7.23 -32.44
CA ALA A 44 19.32 8.09 -31.47
C ALA A 44 19.42 7.31 -30.15
N SER A 45 20.60 6.79 -29.85
CA SER A 45 20.93 6.32 -28.51
C SER A 45 21.11 7.58 -27.69
N THR A 46 20.01 8.07 -27.13
CA THR A 46 20.06 8.95 -25.97
C THR A 46 20.79 8.17 -24.89
N VAL A 47 22.02 8.60 -24.59
CA VAL A 47 22.73 8.22 -23.38
C VAL A 47 21.83 8.67 -22.23
N THR A 48 21.07 7.73 -21.68
CA THR A 48 20.33 7.94 -20.44
C THR A 48 21.34 8.10 -19.32
N ASP A 49 21.22 9.21 -18.62
CA ASP A 49 21.82 9.42 -17.31
C ASP A 49 21.51 8.19 -16.42
N PRO A 50 22.51 7.49 -15.88
CA PRO A 50 22.31 6.27 -15.09
C PRO A 50 21.66 6.53 -13.72
N SER A 51 21.21 7.75 -13.41
CA SER A 51 20.58 8.11 -12.15
C SER A 51 19.04 7.98 -12.10
N THR A 52 18.40 7.52 -13.18
CA THR A 52 16.93 7.33 -13.19
C THR A 52 16.57 5.87 -13.41
N VAL A 53 16.10 5.20 -12.37
CA VAL A 53 15.51 3.87 -12.48
C VAL A 53 14.26 3.96 -13.35
N ALA A 54 14.13 3.02 -14.29
CA ALA A 54 12.98 2.98 -15.18
C ALA A 54 11.69 2.81 -14.37
N VAL A 55 10.82 3.82 -14.43
CA VAL A 55 9.45 3.73 -13.89
C VAL A 55 8.75 2.57 -14.60
N PRO A 56 8.17 1.59 -13.87
CA PRO A 56 7.46 0.49 -14.52
C PRO A 56 6.40 1.02 -15.50
N SER A 57 6.42 0.48 -16.73
CA SER A 57 5.45 0.79 -17.76
C SER A 57 4.44 -0.35 -17.84
N GLY A 58 3.15 -0.03 -17.79
CA GLY A 58 2.08 -0.98 -17.99
C GLY A 58 0.87 -0.28 -18.58
N ASP A 59 -0.17 -1.04 -18.92
CA ASP A 59 -1.40 -0.47 -19.44
C ASP A 59 -2.10 0.33 -18.33
N TYR A 60 -2.25 1.63 -18.53
CA TYR A 60 -2.99 2.51 -17.63
C TYR A 60 -4.43 2.66 -18.13
N ILE A 61 -5.40 2.29 -17.30
CA ILE A 61 -6.81 2.36 -17.69
C ILE A 61 -7.31 3.79 -17.58
N THR A 62 -7.77 4.34 -18.69
CA THR A 62 -8.43 5.65 -18.73
C THR A 62 -9.93 5.47 -18.89
N TYR A 63 -10.70 6.06 -17.98
CA TYR A 63 -12.15 6.10 -18.08
C TYR A 63 -12.61 7.47 -18.56
N SER A 64 -13.43 7.51 -19.61
CA SER A 64 -14.08 8.73 -20.07
C SER A 64 -15.46 8.96 -19.44
N THR A 65 -16.03 7.92 -18.82
CA THR A 65 -17.34 7.94 -18.18
C THR A 65 -17.32 7.07 -16.93
N THR A 66 -18.22 7.36 -15.99
CA THR A 66 -18.45 6.55 -14.79
C THR A 66 -19.56 5.55 -15.05
N ILE A 67 -19.32 4.28 -14.75
CA ILE A 67 -20.32 3.21 -14.79
C ILE A 67 -20.81 2.98 -13.36
N THR A 68 -22.13 3.03 -13.14
CA THR A 68 -22.73 2.58 -11.88
C THR A 68 -22.95 1.08 -11.93
N LEU A 69 -22.43 0.37 -10.93
CA LEU A 69 -22.62 -1.07 -10.75
C LEU A 69 -23.91 -1.30 -9.96
N ASP A 70 -24.73 -2.25 -10.43
CA ASP A 70 -25.94 -2.64 -9.71
C ASP A 70 -25.54 -3.49 -8.50
N ASN A 71 -25.64 -2.91 -7.32
CA ASN A 71 -25.31 -3.56 -6.06
C ASN A 71 -26.43 -4.52 -5.61
N GLY A 72 -27.04 -5.30 -6.52
CA GLY A 72 -27.98 -6.37 -6.21
C GLY A 72 -29.19 -6.01 -5.34
N ASN A 73 -29.44 -4.72 -5.09
CA ASN A 73 -30.39 -4.21 -4.11
C ASN A 73 -31.28 -3.09 -4.67
N SER A 74 -31.29 -2.87 -5.99
CA SER A 74 -32.28 -2.01 -6.65
C SER A 74 -32.49 -2.39 -8.10
N SER A 75 -33.71 -2.85 -8.39
CA SER A 75 -34.19 -3.12 -9.75
C SER A 75 -34.01 -1.91 -10.68
N VAL A 76 -33.19 -2.10 -11.71
CA VAL A 76 -33.24 -1.53 -13.07
C VAL A 76 -34.08 -0.26 -13.29
N LEU A 77 -33.40 0.83 -13.62
CA LEU A 77 -33.89 1.81 -14.59
C LEU A 77 -32.79 2.08 -15.62
N VAL A 78 -32.84 1.35 -16.75
CA VAL A 78 -32.09 1.69 -17.96
C VAL A 78 -32.77 2.92 -18.60
N SER A 79 -32.17 4.09 -18.46
CA SER A 79 -32.53 5.26 -19.26
C SER A 79 -31.68 5.29 -20.53
N THR A 80 -32.12 4.57 -21.57
CA THR A 80 -31.63 4.80 -22.94
C THR A 80 -32.41 5.96 -23.54
N THR A 81 -31.82 7.15 -23.63
CA THR A 81 -32.32 8.19 -24.53
C THR A 81 -31.86 7.87 -25.95
N ALA A 82 -32.61 7.02 -26.65
CA ALA A 82 -32.58 6.95 -28.10
C ALA A 82 -33.57 7.98 -28.65
N ALA A 83 -33.06 9.03 -29.29
CA ALA A 83 -33.88 9.99 -30.00
C ALA A 83 -34.45 9.34 -31.27
N ALA A 84 -35.77 9.14 -31.32
CA ALA A 84 -36.53 9.01 -32.57
C ALA A 84 -37.98 9.48 -32.36
N ASN A 85 -38.40 10.41 -33.21
CA ASN A 85 -39.74 10.98 -33.32
C ASN A 85 -40.87 9.94 -33.27
N ALA A 86 -41.81 10.09 -32.32
CA ALA A 86 -43.22 9.75 -32.55
C ALA A 86 -44.12 10.41 -31.50
N THR A 87 -45.06 11.21 -32.00
CA THR A 87 -46.14 11.86 -31.25
C THR A 87 -47.20 10.82 -30.85
N ALA A 88 -47.49 10.67 -29.56
CA ALA A 88 -48.76 10.07 -29.10
C ALA A 88 -49.09 10.49 -27.66
N THR A 89 -50.15 11.27 -27.53
CA THR A 89 -50.83 11.67 -26.30
C THR A 89 -51.51 10.47 -25.64
N THR A 90 -51.22 10.18 -24.37
CA THR A 90 -52.18 9.50 -23.47
C THR A 90 -51.95 9.91 -22.02
N THR A 91 -53.00 10.45 -21.43
CA THR A 91 -53.11 10.84 -20.02
C THR A 91 -53.41 9.60 -19.17
N GLY A 92 -52.64 9.35 -18.12
CA GLY A 92 -52.90 8.26 -17.18
C GLY A 92 -52.01 8.36 -15.94
N ASN A 93 -52.50 9.03 -14.90
CA ASN A 93 -51.90 8.96 -13.56
C ASN A 93 -52.12 7.55 -12.99
N GLN A 94 -51.07 6.72 -12.95
CA GLN A 94 -51.05 5.52 -12.13
C GLN A 94 -49.95 5.64 -11.08
N THR A 95 -50.38 5.91 -9.85
CA THR A 95 -49.55 5.81 -8.64
C THR A 95 -49.48 4.34 -8.25
N ILE A 96 -48.40 3.65 -8.59
CA ILE A 96 -48.14 2.28 -8.12
C ILE A 96 -47.37 2.37 -6.80
N VAL A 97 -48.09 2.10 -5.70
CA VAL A 97 -47.52 1.90 -4.37
C VAL A 97 -46.88 0.52 -4.34
N THR A 98 -45.55 0.46 -4.23
CA THR A 98 -44.83 -0.79 -3.95
C THR A 98 -44.40 -0.74 -2.49
N THR A 99 -45.00 -1.60 -1.67
CA THR A 99 -44.60 -1.82 -0.27
C THR A 99 -43.43 -2.79 -0.24
N THR A 100 -42.22 -2.30 -0.01
CA THR A 100 -41.12 -3.12 0.50
C THR A 100 -41.06 -2.98 2.01
N SER A 101 -41.07 -4.12 2.70
CA SER A 101 -41.01 -4.22 4.15
C SER A 101 -39.56 -4.48 4.56
N ASP A 102 -38.70 -3.47 4.43
CA ASP A 102 -37.39 -3.52 5.07
C ASP A 102 -37.48 -2.77 6.40
N SER A 103 -37.54 -3.53 7.49
CA SER A 103 -37.47 -2.97 8.84
C SER A 103 -36.05 -2.46 9.11
N LEU A 104 -35.76 -1.24 8.68
CA LEU A 104 -34.59 -0.50 9.13
C LEU A 104 -34.77 -0.22 10.63
N THR A 105 -34.02 -0.92 11.48
CA THR A 105 -33.96 -0.58 12.90
C THR A 105 -33.01 0.60 13.05
N ILE A 106 -33.54 1.81 12.95
CA ILE A 106 -32.79 3.01 13.33
C ILE A 106 -32.78 3.07 14.86
N LEU A 107 -31.64 2.76 15.49
CA LEU A 107 -31.43 3.12 16.89
C LEU A 107 -31.23 4.63 16.98
N VAL A 108 -32.33 5.36 17.15
CA VAL A 108 -32.27 6.76 17.61
C VAL A 108 -32.03 6.72 19.11
N GLY A 109 -30.87 7.21 19.54
CA GLY A 109 -30.48 7.27 20.96
C GLY A 109 -31.38 8.21 21.75
N GLY A 110 -32.14 7.64 22.69
CA GLY A 110 -32.98 8.33 23.67
C GLY A 110 -34.01 7.34 24.19
N GLY A 111 -33.98 7.00 25.48
CA GLY A 111 -34.74 5.88 26.06
C GLY A 111 -36.20 5.80 25.60
N GLY A 112 -36.51 4.80 24.77
CA GLY A 112 -37.85 4.49 24.30
C GLY A 112 -37.81 3.81 22.94
N THR A 113 -38.00 2.49 22.90
CA THR A 113 -38.38 1.77 21.68
C THR A 113 -39.72 2.30 21.17
N THR A 114 -39.72 3.12 20.12
CA THR A 114 -40.94 3.48 19.38
C THR A 114 -41.10 2.52 18.19
N THR A 115 -41.84 1.44 18.41
CA THR A 115 -42.48 0.70 17.33
C THR A 115 -43.59 1.56 16.73
N LEU A 116 -43.39 2.10 15.52
CA LEU A 116 -44.47 2.68 14.72
C LEU A 116 -45.35 1.54 14.17
N GLY A 117 -46.31 1.11 14.98
CA GLY A 117 -47.43 0.30 14.53
C GLY A 117 -48.43 1.18 13.77
N ASN A 118 -48.90 0.72 12.62
CA ASN A 118 -49.93 1.37 11.82
C ASN A 118 -51.27 1.35 12.59
N GLY A 119 -51.50 2.38 13.42
CA GLY A 119 -52.69 2.53 14.25
C GLY A 119 -53.20 3.97 14.20
N THR A 120 -54.46 4.10 13.82
CA THR A 120 -55.24 5.34 13.72
C THR A 120 -55.02 6.32 14.87
N MET A 121 -54.67 7.56 14.51
CA MET A 121 -54.52 8.72 15.38
C MET A 121 -55.74 8.91 16.30
N HIS A 122 -55.51 8.98 17.61
CA HIS A 122 -56.40 9.67 18.53
C HIS A 122 -55.61 10.72 19.31
N ASN A 123 -56.25 11.89 19.37
CA ASN A 123 -55.82 13.15 19.94
C ASN A 123 -55.18 13.01 21.34
N ALA A 124 -53.86 13.23 21.42
CA ALA A 124 -53.16 13.42 22.69
C ALA A 124 -52.31 14.68 22.62
N THR A 125 -52.78 15.75 23.26
CA THR A 125 -52.02 16.97 23.49
C THR A 125 -50.94 16.67 24.53
N ALA A 126 -49.71 16.42 24.09
CA ALA A 126 -48.55 16.27 24.96
C ALA A 126 -47.81 17.63 25.05
N THR A 127 -47.76 18.19 26.25
CA THR A 127 -47.00 19.40 26.57
C THR A 127 -45.51 19.11 26.43
N ALA A 128 -44.85 19.74 25.45
CA ALA A 128 -43.41 19.60 25.25
C ALA A 128 -42.63 20.37 26.34
N SER A 129 -42.07 19.66 27.32
CA SER A 129 -40.98 20.20 28.15
C SER A 129 -39.69 20.18 27.33
N SER A 130 -39.26 21.35 26.85
CA SER A 130 -38.01 21.56 26.14
C SER A 130 -36.83 21.55 27.13
N THR A 131 -36.36 20.38 27.53
CA THR A 131 -35.04 20.23 28.16
C THR A 131 -34.47 18.85 27.89
N SER A 132 -34.25 18.55 26.60
CA SER A 132 -33.43 17.41 26.17
C SER A 132 -32.03 17.95 25.88
N THR A 133 -31.15 17.98 26.90
CA THR A 133 -29.71 17.98 26.65
C THR A 133 -29.36 16.63 26.04
N GLN A 134 -29.35 16.55 24.71
CA GLN A 134 -28.81 15.39 23.99
C GLN A 134 -27.36 15.24 24.41
N THR A 135 -27.10 14.25 25.26
CA THR A 135 -25.73 13.82 25.49
C THR A 135 -25.32 13.14 24.18
N PRO A 136 -24.29 13.63 23.44
CA PRO A 136 -23.91 13.03 22.18
C PRO A 136 -23.60 11.55 22.42
N VAL A 137 -24.15 10.66 21.59
CA VAL A 137 -23.74 9.25 21.58
C VAL A 137 -22.29 9.24 21.11
N VAL A 138 -21.36 9.09 22.05
CA VAL A 138 -19.93 8.98 21.73
C VAL A 138 -19.68 7.54 21.35
N ASN A 139 -19.38 7.27 20.08
CA ASN A 139 -18.93 5.94 19.69
C ASN A 139 -17.61 5.66 20.40
N THR A 140 -17.60 4.67 21.31
CA THR A 140 -16.38 4.30 22.05
C THR A 140 -15.61 3.19 21.35
N ARG A 141 -16.15 2.56 20.30
CA ARG A 141 -15.48 1.50 19.56
C ARG A 141 -14.73 2.12 18.37
N PRO A 142 -13.39 2.03 18.35
CA PRO A 142 -12.61 2.59 17.26
C PRO A 142 -12.82 1.82 15.95
N CYS A 143 -12.80 2.54 14.83
CA CYS A 143 -12.65 2.00 13.48
C CYS A 143 -11.23 2.31 13.02
N ASN A 144 -10.44 1.31 12.62
CA ASN A 144 -9.03 1.51 12.30
C ASN A 144 -8.28 2.31 13.40
N ASN A 145 -8.45 1.90 14.66
CA ASN A 145 -7.83 2.46 15.87
C ASN A 145 -8.39 3.80 16.41
N TYR A 146 -9.28 4.51 15.70
CA TYR A 146 -9.85 5.78 16.15
C TYR A 146 -11.38 5.80 16.06
N ALA A 147 -12.06 6.33 17.06
CA ALA A 147 -13.52 6.44 17.04
C ALA A 147 -14.01 7.46 16.00
N GLU A 148 -13.20 8.51 15.80
CA GLU A 148 -13.39 9.60 14.86
C GLU A 148 -13.39 9.13 13.40
N PHE A 149 -12.82 7.95 13.11
CA PHE A 149 -12.74 7.42 11.76
C PHE A 149 -14.02 6.71 11.33
N CYS A 150 -14.85 6.25 12.28
CA CYS A 150 -16.05 5.48 11.93
C CYS A 150 -17.02 6.24 11.03
N GLY A 151 -17.15 7.55 11.22
CA GLY A 151 -18.02 8.41 10.41
C GLY A 151 -17.35 9.06 9.21
N ARG A 152 -16.07 8.75 8.92
CA ARG A 152 -15.36 9.29 7.75
C ARG A 152 -15.47 8.33 6.59
N ASN A 153 -15.60 8.88 5.38
CA ASN A 153 -15.43 8.12 4.14
C ASN A 153 -14.04 7.48 4.14
N TYR A 154 -13.95 6.27 3.60
CA TYR A 154 -12.66 5.56 3.45
C TYR A 154 -11.61 6.41 2.70
N SER A 155 -12.06 7.19 1.71
CA SER A 155 -11.26 8.15 0.93
C SER A 155 -10.84 9.42 1.68
N ASN A 156 -11.29 9.60 2.92
CA ASN A 156 -11.02 10.77 3.75
C ASN A 156 -10.29 10.40 5.05
N ILE A 157 -9.33 9.48 4.93
CA ILE A 157 -8.46 9.03 6.01
C ILE A 157 -7.05 8.86 5.47
N THR A 158 -6.06 9.37 6.19
CA THR A 158 -4.64 9.07 5.96
C THR A 158 -4.25 7.80 6.71
N MET A 159 -3.76 6.79 6.01
CA MET A 159 -3.37 5.49 6.58
C MET A 159 -1.89 5.22 6.36
N VAL A 160 -1.23 4.62 7.34
CA VAL A 160 0.12 4.07 7.14
C VAL A 160 0.00 2.82 6.26
N ALA A 161 0.79 2.79 5.19
CA ALA A 161 0.91 1.69 4.27
C ALA A 161 2.30 1.04 4.41
N ALA A 162 2.34 -0.28 4.59
CA ALA A 162 3.59 -1.02 4.61
C ALA A 162 4.01 -1.34 3.17
N HIS A 163 5.10 -0.72 2.73
CA HIS A 163 5.74 -1.03 1.45
C HIS A 163 6.23 -2.47 1.49
N ASN A 164 5.90 -3.26 0.47
CA ASN A 164 6.43 -4.61 0.33
C ASN A 164 6.24 -5.43 1.63
N SER A 165 5.03 -5.36 2.18
CA SER A 165 4.65 -5.85 3.50
C SER A 165 5.09 -7.30 3.83
N PRO A 166 4.99 -8.29 2.91
CA PRO A 166 5.43 -9.66 3.16
C PRO A 166 6.95 -9.85 3.27
N PHE A 167 7.75 -8.89 2.76
CA PHE A 167 9.18 -9.04 2.58
C PHE A 167 9.96 -8.80 3.88
N VAL A 168 9.79 -9.73 4.81
CA VAL A 168 10.41 -9.76 6.14
C VAL A 168 11.46 -10.87 6.18
N ARG A 169 12.74 -10.50 6.20
CA ARG A 169 13.85 -11.45 6.36
C ARG A 169 15.07 -10.79 6.98
N ALA A 170 15.36 -11.14 8.24
CA ALA A 170 16.53 -10.64 8.94
C ALA A 170 17.82 -10.89 8.14
N GLY A 171 18.64 -9.83 7.99
CA GLY A 171 19.92 -9.89 7.27
C GLY A 171 19.82 -9.92 5.74
N ASN A 172 18.62 -9.85 5.15
CA ASN A 172 18.47 -9.70 3.70
C ASN A 172 18.35 -8.21 3.35
N ALA A 173 19.20 -7.72 2.44
CA ALA A 173 19.22 -6.31 2.05
C ALA A 173 17.96 -5.84 1.32
N ALA A 174 17.20 -6.75 0.69
CA ALA A 174 15.94 -6.46 0.02
C ALA A 174 14.71 -6.60 0.94
N ALA A 175 14.88 -6.83 2.25
CA ALA A 175 13.75 -6.85 3.17
C ALA A 175 13.24 -5.41 3.42
N ASN A 176 11.92 -5.23 3.33
CA ASN A 176 11.25 -3.92 3.47
C ASN A 176 10.62 -3.72 4.84
N GLN A 177 10.31 -4.80 5.55
CA GLN A 177 9.70 -4.73 6.87
C GLN A 177 10.47 -5.61 7.85
N ALA A 178 10.47 -5.21 9.12
CA ALA A 178 11.13 -5.96 10.19
C ALA A 178 10.20 -6.93 10.93
N LEU A 179 8.89 -6.75 10.79
CA LEU A 179 7.86 -7.47 11.53
C LEU A 179 6.87 -8.09 10.55
N ASP A 180 6.31 -9.24 10.92
CA ASP A 180 5.33 -9.95 10.09
C ASP A 180 4.02 -9.17 9.92
N VAL A 181 3.16 -9.66 9.02
CA VAL A 181 1.89 -9.00 8.68
C VAL A 181 0.94 -8.88 9.86
N THR A 182 0.98 -9.81 10.82
CA THR A 182 0.11 -9.76 12.00
C THR A 182 0.52 -8.60 12.88
N ALA A 183 1.82 -8.47 13.15
CA ALA A 183 2.38 -7.34 13.89
C ALA A 183 2.13 -5.99 13.17
N GLN A 184 2.31 -5.94 11.85
CA GLN A 184 2.00 -4.75 11.04
C GLN A 184 0.56 -4.27 11.27
N LEU A 185 -0.41 -5.19 11.18
CA LEU A 185 -1.82 -4.89 11.35
C LEU A 185 -2.17 -4.54 12.81
N ASP A 186 -1.60 -5.24 13.80
CA ASP A 186 -1.77 -4.93 15.23
C ASP A 186 -1.23 -3.53 15.58
N ASP A 187 -0.09 -3.16 15.00
CA ASP A 187 0.58 -1.88 15.25
C ASP A 187 -0.18 -0.70 14.61
N GLY A 188 -0.93 -0.94 13.53
CA GLY A 188 -1.85 0.05 12.97
C GLY A 188 -1.73 0.27 11.47
N VAL A 189 -0.92 -0.51 10.76
CA VAL A 189 -0.87 -0.49 9.29
C VAL A 189 -2.25 -0.85 8.75
N ARG A 190 -2.77 -0.08 7.79
CA ARG A 190 -4.09 -0.36 7.17
C ARG A 190 -4.05 -0.47 5.65
N MET A 191 -2.86 -0.39 5.06
CA MET A 191 -2.60 -0.83 3.69
C MET A 191 -1.37 -1.71 3.61
N LEU A 192 -1.50 -2.86 2.95
CA LEU A 192 -0.45 -3.82 2.69
C LEU A 192 -0.16 -3.80 1.19
N GLN A 193 1.00 -3.27 0.80
CA GLN A 193 1.45 -3.28 -0.60
C GLN A 193 2.46 -4.41 -0.80
N PHE A 194 2.41 -5.12 -1.93
CA PHE A 194 3.36 -6.20 -2.23
C PHE A 194 3.44 -6.57 -3.69
N GLN A 195 4.60 -7.08 -4.11
CA GLN A 195 4.83 -7.65 -5.44
C GLN A 195 4.47 -9.13 -5.51
N VAL A 196 3.81 -9.52 -6.60
CA VAL A 196 3.45 -10.90 -6.93
C VAL A 196 4.06 -11.29 -8.28
N HIS A 197 4.65 -12.47 -8.32
CA HIS A 197 5.11 -13.12 -9.53
C HIS A 197 4.38 -14.44 -9.76
N TYR A 198 4.20 -14.82 -11.01
CA TYR A 198 3.60 -16.08 -11.40
C TYR A 198 4.67 -17.08 -11.81
N GLN A 199 4.93 -18.06 -10.91
CA GLN A 199 5.97 -19.06 -11.12
C GLN A 199 5.38 -20.46 -11.15
N ASN A 200 5.59 -21.16 -12.26
CA ASN A 200 5.18 -22.56 -12.42
C ASN A 200 3.72 -22.83 -12.02
N GLY A 201 2.81 -21.92 -12.38
CA GLY A 201 1.38 -22.05 -12.05
C GLY A 201 0.97 -21.52 -10.67
N THR A 202 1.88 -20.92 -9.91
CA THR A 202 1.62 -20.46 -8.54
C THR A 202 1.93 -18.97 -8.39
N MET A 203 1.04 -18.24 -7.70
CA MET A 203 1.26 -16.86 -7.31
C MET A 203 2.21 -16.80 -6.11
N MET A 204 3.42 -16.29 -6.35
CA MET A 204 4.53 -16.21 -5.40
C MET A 204 4.78 -14.76 -5.00
N LEU A 205 5.08 -14.56 -3.72
CA LEU A 205 5.54 -13.28 -3.20
C LEU A 205 7.06 -13.23 -3.34
N CYS A 206 7.52 -12.69 -4.47
CA CYS A 206 8.92 -12.36 -4.69
C CYS A 206 9.11 -10.86 -4.78
N HIS A 207 10.24 -10.33 -4.28
CA HIS A 207 10.48 -8.89 -4.22
C HIS A 207 10.64 -8.26 -5.62
N THR A 208 11.81 -8.45 -6.23
CA THR A 208 12.08 -8.11 -7.65
C THR A 208 12.12 -9.37 -8.50
N SER A 209 12.57 -10.47 -7.89
CA SER A 209 12.55 -11.81 -8.45
C SER A 209 12.62 -12.83 -7.31
N CYS A 210 12.21 -14.07 -7.55
CA CYS A 210 12.28 -15.11 -6.53
C CYS A 210 13.70 -15.57 -6.17
N SER A 211 14.72 -15.20 -6.95
CA SER A 211 16.12 -15.45 -6.57
C SER A 211 16.65 -14.41 -5.57
N ILE A 212 16.12 -13.19 -5.58
CA ILE A 212 16.51 -12.12 -4.66
C ILE A 212 15.88 -12.34 -3.28
N LEU A 213 14.55 -12.44 -3.26
CA LEU A 213 13.79 -12.68 -2.04
C LEU A 213 12.44 -13.27 -2.37
N ASN A 214 12.26 -14.56 -2.05
CA ASN A 214 10.99 -15.28 -2.10
C ASN A 214 10.52 -15.58 -0.68
N VAL A 215 9.32 -15.12 -0.32
CA VAL A 215 8.73 -15.29 1.02
C VAL A 215 7.51 -16.23 1.05
N GLY A 216 7.29 -16.99 -0.02
CA GLY A 216 6.24 -18.01 -0.10
C GLY A 216 5.12 -17.64 -1.06
N THR A 217 3.99 -18.32 -0.94
CA THR A 217 2.83 -18.13 -1.83
C THR A 217 2.00 -16.93 -1.37
N LEU A 218 1.31 -16.29 -2.32
CA LEU A 218 0.31 -15.26 -2.05
C LEU A 218 -0.77 -15.77 -1.10
N GLU A 219 -1.27 -16.99 -1.34
CA GLU A 219 -2.32 -17.62 -0.53
C GLU A 219 -1.91 -17.70 0.96
N ALA A 220 -0.71 -18.21 1.26
CA ALA A 220 -0.27 -18.38 2.65
C ALA A 220 -0.19 -17.06 3.41
N TYR A 221 0.26 -15.99 2.75
CA TYR A 221 0.28 -14.65 3.31
C TYR A 221 -1.14 -14.11 3.56
N LEU A 222 -2.04 -14.27 2.59
CA LEU A 222 -3.42 -13.81 2.71
C LEU A 222 -4.22 -14.59 3.75
N ILE A 223 -3.88 -15.86 4.03
CA ILE A 223 -4.47 -16.60 5.15
C ILE A 223 -4.23 -15.87 6.48
N SER A 224 -2.99 -15.42 6.72
CA SER A 224 -2.65 -14.65 7.93
C SER A 224 -3.44 -13.34 8.02
N VAL A 225 -3.58 -12.63 6.90
CA VAL A 225 -4.40 -11.40 6.82
C VAL A 225 -5.86 -11.70 7.12
N ALA A 226 -6.45 -12.73 6.49
CA ALA A 226 -7.84 -13.11 6.70
C ALA A 226 -8.12 -13.54 8.14
N GLN A 227 -7.21 -14.29 8.76
CA GLN A 227 -7.31 -14.66 10.17
C GLN A 227 -7.28 -13.44 11.09
N TRP A 228 -6.34 -12.51 10.85
CA TRP A 228 -6.25 -11.27 11.61
C TRP A 228 -7.52 -10.44 11.47
N MET A 229 -8.00 -10.23 10.23
CA MET A 229 -9.21 -9.44 9.98
C MET A 229 -10.43 -10.06 10.65
N ARG A 230 -10.61 -11.38 10.63
CA ARG A 230 -11.73 -12.05 11.33
C ARG A 230 -11.70 -11.83 12.84
N LYS A 231 -10.51 -11.77 13.44
CA LYS A 231 -10.32 -11.45 14.86
C LYS A 231 -10.54 -9.95 15.17
N ASN A 232 -10.39 -9.09 14.17
CA ASN A 232 -10.48 -7.63 14.27
C ASN A 232 -11.63 -7.09 13.40
N PRO A 233 -12.90 -7.23 13.85
CA PRO A 233 -14.07 -6.94 13.01
C PRO A 233 -14.32 -5.46 12.75
N TYR A 234 -13.62 -4.55 13.43
CA TYR A 234 -13.78 -3.09 13.30
C TYR A 234 -12.68 -2.44 12.45
N ASP A 235 -11.98 -3.27 11.67
CA ASP A 235 -10.88 -2.83 10.84
C ASP A 235 -11.17 -3.09 9.36
N VAL A 236 -10.86 -2.06 8.57
CA VAL A 236 -10.86 -2.07 7.11
C VAL A 236 -9.40 -2.09 6.65
N VAL A 237 -9.03 -3.09 5.86
CA VAL A 237 -7.67 -3.31 5.39
C VAL A 237 -7.62 -3.23 3.88
N THR A 238 -6.62 -2.51 3.39
CA THR A 238 -6.36 -2.33 1.96
C THR A 238 -5.21 -3.22 1.53
N LEU A 239 -5.35 -3.86 0.37
CA LEU A 239 -4.32 -4.66 -0.27
C LEU A 239 -4.03 -4.07 -1.65
N LEU A 240 -2.78 -3.67 -1.88
CA LEU A 240 -2.32 -3.27 -3.20
C LEU A 240 -1.38 -4.33 -3.76
N ILE A 241 -1.83 -4.94 -4.84
CA ILE A 241 -1.14 -6.02 -5.53
C ILE A 241 -0.31 -5.41 -6.67
N GLY A 242 1.00 -5.49 -6.55
CA GLY A 242 1.92 -5.27 -7.66
C GLY A 242 1.98 -6.51 -8.55
N ASN A 243 1.38 -6.44 -9.74
CA ASN A 243 1.33 -7.51 -10.72
C ASN A 243 2.54 -7.45 -11.64
N TYR A 244 3.71 -7.85 -11.11
CA TYR A 244 5.00 -7.66 -11.78
C TYR A 244 5.07 -8.36 -13.15
N ASP A 245 4.48 -9.56 -13.26
CA ASP A 245 4.55 -10.38 -14.47
C ASP A 245 3.39 -10.10 -15.45
N TYR A 246 2.58 -9.04 -15.22
CA TYR A 246 1.42 -8.66 -16.05
C TYR A 246 0.45 -9.82 -16.29
N VAL A 247 0.18 -10.58 -15.24
CA VAL A 247 -0.64 -11.79 -15.30
C VAL A 247 -2.11 -11.40 -15.29
N SER A 248 -2.95 -12.20 -15.97
CA SER A 248 -4.41 -12.00 -15.96
C SER A 248 -4.96 -11.91 -14.52
N PRO A 249 -5.86 -10.94 -14.23
CA PRO A 249 -6.39 -10.71 -12.89
C PRO A 249 -7.16 -11.92 -12.34
N GLU A 250 -7.72 -12.75 -13.22
CA GLU A 250 -8.40 -14.01 -12.87
C GLU A 250 -7.48 -14.98 -12.13
N ASN A 251 -6.18 -14.98 -12.40
CA ASN A 251 -5.24 -15.87 -11.72
C ASN A 251 -5.03 -15.51 -10.24
N PHE A 252 -5.44 -14.31 -9.81
CA PHE A 252 -5.40 -13.90 -8.41
C PHE A 252 -6.65 -14.34 -7.65
N THR A 253 -7.74 -14.69 -8.33
CA THR A 253 -9.03 -15.04 -7.71
C THR A 253 -8.92 -16.30 -6.84
N ALA A 254 -8.32 -17.37 -7.37
CA ALA A 254 -8.18 -18.64 -6.68
C ALA A 254 -7.40 -18.54 -5.35
N PRO A 255 -6.18 -17.97 -5.28
CA PRO A 255 -5.47 -17.84 -4.01
C PRO A 255 -6.18 -16.91 -3.02
N ILE A 256 -6.86 -15.85 -3.50
CA ILE A 256 -7.64 -14.93 -2.62
C ILE A 256 -8.87 -15.64 -2.05
N GLN A 257 -9.58 -16.45 -2.83
CA GLN A 257 -10.69 -17.27 -2.34
C GLN A 257 -10.22 -18.35 -1.37
N ALA A 258 -9.16 -19.09 -1.71
CA ALA A 258 -8.61 -20.16 -0.88
C ALA A 258 -8.12 -19.65 0.49
N SER A 259 -7.58 -18.43 0.54
CA SER A 259 -7.21 -17.78 1.81
C SER A 259 -8.40 -17.45 2.72
N GLY A 260 -9.62 -17.45 2.17
CA GLY A 260 -10.84 -17.01 2.83
C GLY A 260 -10.97 -15.49 2.96
N LEU A 261 -10.09 -14.70 2.35
CA LEU A 261 -10.16 -13.23 2.41
C LEU A 261 -11.27 -12.67 1.50
N TYR A 262 -11.63 -13.39 0.43
CA TYR A 262 -12.67 -12.99 -0.51
C TYR A 262 -14.02 -12.67 0.14
N ASP A 263 -14.40 -13.37 1.22
CA ASP A 263 -15.66 -13.14 1.93
C ASP A 263 -15.81 -11.69 2.43
N LEU A 264 -14.66 -11.06 2.74
CA LEU A 264 -14.56 -9.70 3.25
C LEU A 264 -14.35 -8.66 2.13
N ALA A 265 -14.21 -9.07 0.86
CA ALA A 265 -13.84 -8.18 -0.24
C ALA A 265 -14.93 -7.13 -0.52
N TYR A 266 -14.55 -5.86 -0.51
CA TYR A 266 -15.40 -4.75 -0.94
C TYR A 266 -15.48 -4.72 -2.46
N THR A 267 -16.70 -4.60 -2.99
CA THR A 267 -16.96 -4.36 -4.42
C THR A 267 -17.44 -2.93 -4.57
N PRO A 268 -16.81 -2.10 -5.43
CA PRO A 268 -17.22 -0.72 -5.62
C PRO A 268 -18.62 -0.63 -6.24
N SER A 269 -19.33 0.46 -5.95
CA SER A 269 -20.62 0.78 -6.58
C SER A 269 -20.47 1.50 -7.92
N LYS A 270 -19.25 1.97 -8.25
CA LYS A 270 -18.94 2.71 -9.46
C LYS A 270 -17.57 2.35 -10.01
N ILE A 271 -17.39 2.52 -11.31
CA ILE A 271 -16.11 2.40 -12.00
C ILE A 271 -15.87 3.65 -12.85
N PRO A 272 -14.85 4.48 -12.56
CA PRO A 272 -14.07 4.51 -11.32
C PRO A 272 -14.87 5.11 -10.14
N MET A 273 -14.37 4.97 -8.90
CA MET A 273 -14.93 5.66 -7.73
C MET A 273 -14.27 7.04 -7.58
N GLY A 274 -15.07 8.09 -7.45
CA GLY A 274 -14.59 9.38 -6.97
C GLY A 274 -14.44 9.41 -5.45
N LEU A 275 -13.81 10.46 -4.91
CA LEU A 275 -13.61 10.61 -3.47
C LEU A 275 -14.91 10.51 -2.66
N ASP A 276 -15.99 11.15 -3.12
CA ASP A 276 -17.27 11.17 -2.41
C ASP A 276 -18.09 9.88 -2.58
N ASP A 277 -17.66 8.98 -3.47
CA ASP A 277 -18.37 7.72 -3.73
C ASP A 277 -18.04 6.64 -2.69
N TRP A 278 -16.92 6.78 -1.97
CA TRP A 278 -16.47 5.81 -0.98
C TRP A 278 -17.37 5.83 0.26
N PRO A 279 -17.82 4.66 0.74
CA PRO A 279 -18.60 4.57 1.97
C PRO A 279 -17.77 4.97 3.19
N THR A 280 -18.46 5.24 4.28
CA THR A 280 -17.83 5.41 5.60
C THR A 280 -17.23 4.09 6.10
N LEU A 281 -16.22 4.16 6.98
CA LEU A 281 -15.68 2.94 7.60
C LEU A 281 -16.76 2.16 8.36
N SER A 282 -17.70 2.85 9.03
CA SER A 282 -18.79 2.18 9.72
C SER A 282 -19.68 1.39 8.77
N GLU A 283 -19.99 1.89 7.58
CA GLU A 283 -20.78 1.16 6.59
C GLU A 283 -20.04 -0.08 6.08
N MET A 284 -18.74 0.04 5.80
CA MET A 284 -17.90 -1.11 5.40
C MET A 284 -17.82 -2.19 6.50
N ILE A 285 -17.70 -1.77 7.76
CA ILE A 285 -17.66 -2.65 8.93
C ILE A 285 -19.02 -3.35 9.12
N LEU A 286 -20.12 -2.61 9.07
CA LEU A 286 -21.48 -3.14 9.28
C LEU A 286 -21.90 -4.12 8.18
N THR A 287 -21.48 -3.88 6.94
CA THR A 287 -21.71 -4.81 5.81
C THR A 287 -20.74 -5.99 5.81
N GLY A 288 -19.68 -5.95 6.61
CA GLY A 288 -18.60 -6.94 6.61
C GLY A 288 -17.71 -6.90 5.37
N LYS A 289 -17.85 -5.89 4.50
CA LYS A 289 -17.10 -5.70 3.25
C LYS A 289 -15.98 -4.69 3.47
N ARG A 290 -14.87 -5.21 3.99
CA ARG A 290 -13.80 -4.44 4.66
C ARG A 290 -12.39 -4.83 4.25
N ALA A 291 -12.23 -5.67 3.23
CA ALA A 291 -10.99 -5.88 2.50
C ALA A 291 -11.06 -5.16 1.14
N VAL A 292 -10.24 -4.13 0.94
CA VAL A 292 -10.21 -3.34 -0.30
C VAL A 292 -9.04 -3.80 -1.16
N PHE A 293 -9.28 -4.18 -2.42
CA PHE A 293 -8.23 -4.68 -3.31
C PHE A 293 -7.99 -3.72 -4.47
N PHE A 294 -6.71 -3.34 -4.63
CA PHE A 294 -6.20 -2.65 -5.80
C PHE A 294 -5.14 -3.49 -6.50
N MET A 295 -4.98 -3.30 -7.80
CA MET A 295 -3.93 -3.90 -8.62
C MET A 295 -3.36 -2.85 -9.57
N ASP A 296 -2.04 -2.76 -9.63
CA ASP A 296 -1.34 -1.74 -10.43
C ASP A 296 -1.52 -1.91 -11.93
N TYR A 297 -1.48 -3.14 -12.44
CA TYR A 297 -1.55 -3.45 -13.87
C TYR A 297 -2.43 -4.65 -14.18
N GLN A 298 -3.04 -4.60 -15.37
CA GLN A 298 -3.91 -5.65 -15.91
C GLN A 298 -5.20 -5.89 -15.10
N ALA A 299 -5.59 -4.98 -14.21
CA ALA A 299 -6.88 -5.05 -13.54
C ALA A 299 -8.03 -5.05 -14.57
N ASN A 300 -9.09 -5.81 -14.31
CA ASN A 300 -10.27 -5.86 -15.17
C ASN A 300 -11.52 -5.98 -14.31
N GLN A 301 -12.09 -4.83 -13.94
CA GLN A 301 -13.28 -4.76 -13.08
C GLN A 301 -14.57 -5.25 -13.76
N THR A 302 -14.55 -5.53 -15.07
CA THR A 302 -15.68 -6.22 -15.72
C THR A 302 -15.62 -7.73 -15.47
N ALA A 303 -14.41 -8.31 -15.41
CA ALA A 303 -14.19 -9.74 -15.17
C ALA A 303 -14.06 -10.08 -13.67
N VAL A 304 -13.38 -9.22 -12.90
CA VAL A 304 -13.13 -9.37 -11.46
C VAL A 304 -13.56 -8.09 -10.73
N PRO A 305 -14.86 -7.87 -10.47
CA PRO A 305 -15.40 -6.56 -10.08
C PRO A 305 -14.86 -5.95 -8.78
N TRP A 306 -14.44 -6.78 -7.82
CA TRP A 306 -13.91 -6.35 -6.53
C TRP A 306 -12.41 -6.01 -6.57
N LEU A 307 -11.71 -6.39 -7.64
CA LEU A 307 -10.29 -6.12 -7.83
C LEU A 307 -10.13 -4.86 -8.68
N MET A 308 -9.92 -3.72 -8.01
CA MET A 308 -9.93 -2.41 -8.65
C MET A 308 -8.60 -2.08 -9.33
N ASP A 309 -8.65 -1.41 -10.47
CA ASP A 309 -7.46 -0.82 -11.09
C ASP A 309 -6.93 0.31 -10.20
N GLU A 310 -5.70 0.19 -9.72
CA GLU A 310 -5.07 1.18 -8.82
C GLU A 310 -5.18 2.58 -9.40
N PHE A 311 -4.73 2.76 -10.64
CA PHE A 311 -4.54 4.08 -11.21
C PHE A 311 -5.85 4.81 -11.52
N SER A 312 -6.95 4.08 -11.67
CA SER A 312 -8.29 4.65 -11.76
C SER A 312 -8.85 5.16 -10.42
N GLN A 313 -8.35 4.64 -9.30
CA GLN A 313 -8.84 4.95 -7.94
C GLN A 313 -7.90 5.87 -7.17
N MET A 314 -6.60 5.77 -7.44
CA MET A 314 -5.56 6.60 -6.84
C MET A 314 -4.42 6.91 -7.81
N TRP A 315 -3.64 7.93 -7.51
CA TRP A 315 -2.35 8.18 -8.16
C TRP A 315 -1.25 8.19 -7.10
N GLU A 316 0.00 8.16 -7.53
CA GLU A 316 1.12 8.19 -6.59
C GLU A 316 2.21 9.20 -6.97
N THR A 317 2.90 9.68 -5.94
CA THR A 317 4.14 10.46 -6.05
C THR A 317 5.26 9.58 -6.64
N PRO A 318 6.47 10.11 -6.93
CA PRO A 318 7.48 9.34 -7.63
C PRO A 318 7.74 7.94 -7.04
N PHE A 319 7.60 6.94 -7.89
CA PHE A 319 7.77 5.53 -7.59
C PHE A 319 9.24 5.21 -7.32
N SER A 320 9.49 4.34 -6.35
CA SER A 320 10.83 3.90 -5.95
C SER A 320 11.81 5.08 -5.76
N PRO A 321 11.46 6.06 -4.90
CA PRO A 321 12.20 7.32 -4.79
C PRO A 321 13.64 7.08 -4.32
N THR A 322 14.59 7.70 -5.01
CA THR A 322 16.00 7.85 -4.59
C THR A 322 16.32 9.29 -4.15
N ASP A 323 15.43 10.23 -4.47
CA ASP A 323 15.49 11.63 -4.01
C ASP A 323 14.89 11.75 -2.60
N ALA A 324 15.75 12.11 -1.63
CA ALA A 324 15.34 12.34 -0.24
C ALA A 324 14.43 13.57 -0.04
N ASN A 325 14.17 14.37 -1.07
CA ASN A 325 13.21 15.47 -1.03
C ASN A 325 11.77 15.04 -1.32
N PHE A 326 11.51 13.77 -1.67
CA PHE A 326 10.14 13.22 -1.82
C PHE A 326 9.13 14.20 -2.43
N PRO A 327 9.33 14.65 -3.68
CA PRO A 327 8.47 15.66 -4.27
C PRO A 327 7.04 15.14 -4.41
N CYS A 328 6.07 16.00 -4.14
CA CYS A 328 4.64 15.66 -4.16
C CYS A 328 4.04 15.72 -5.58
N THR A 329 4.84 15.45 -6.61
CA THR A 329 4.40 15.48 -8.01
C THR A 329 3.71 14.19 -8.40
N GLU A 330 2.59 14.28 -9.10
CA GLU A 330 1.93 13.14 -9.72
C GLU A 330 2.85 12.46 -10.74
N GLN A 331 3.19 11.19 -10.52
CA GLN A 331 4.05 10.42 -11.45
C GLN A 331 3.33 9.25 -12.09
N ARG A 332 2.56 8.46 -11.32
CA ARG A 332 1.80 7.32 -11.85
C ARG A 332 0.31 7.50 -11.56
N PRO A 333 -0.57 7.41 -12.59
CA PRO A 333 -0.25 7.15 -14.00
C PRO A 333 0.41 8.38 -14.69
N PRO A 334 1.21 8.17 -15.75
CA PRO A 334 1.84 9.27 -16.48
C PRO A 334 0.79 10.12 -17.19
N ASN A 335 1.05 11.43 -17.28
CA ASN A 335 0.16 12.42 -17.92
C ASN A 335 -1.23 12.55 -17.29
N LEU A 336 -1.40 12.17 -16.01
CA LEU A 336 -2.64 12.44 -15.29
C LEU A 336 -2.89 13.94 -15.20
N SER A 337 -4.09 14.40 -15.56
CA SER A 337 -4.41 15.81 -15.40
C SER A 337 -4.55 16.17 -13.91
N GLN A 338 -4.16 17.39 -13.52
CA GLN A 338 -4.37 17.83 -12.13
C GLN A 338 -5.83 17.77 -11.68
N GLN A 339 -6.78 17.93 -12.61
CA GLN A 339 -8.20 17.84 -12.31
C GLN A 339 -8.59 16.42 -11.92
N ASP A 340 -8.09 15.41 -12.64
CA ASP A 340 -8.32 14.00 -12.32
C ASP A 340 -7.55 13.56 -11.08
N ALA A 341 -6.34 14.09 -10.86
CA ALA A 341 -5.57 13.84 -9.65
C ALA A 341 -6.30 14.33 -8.39
N LYS A 342 -7.04 15.45 -8.49
CA LYS A 342 -7.87 15.98 -7.39
C LYS A 342 -9.13 15.16 -7.10
N SER A 343 -9.63 14.39 -8.05
CA SER A 343 -10.85 13.58 -7.89
C SER A 343 -10.60 12.13 -7.45
N ARG A 344 -9.34 11.71 -7.37
CA ARG A 344 -8.89 10.36 -6.95
C ARG A 344 -8.27 10.38 -5.56
N MET A 345 -8.11 9.23 -4.91
CA MET A 345 -7.20 9.15 -3.76
C MET A 345 -5.75 9.32 -4.21
N TYR A 346 -4.80 9.42 -3.28
CA TYR A 346 -3.40 9.36 -3.65
C TYR A 346 -2.47 8.79 -2.59
N MET A 347 -1.36 8.22 -3.04
CA MET A 347 -0.32 7.61 -2.23
C MET A 347 0.97 8.43 -2.27
N ALA A 348 1.52 8.69 -1.10
CA ALA A 348 2.85 9.24 -0.92
C ALA A 348 3.85 8.08 -0.81
N ASN A 349 4.63 7.86 -1.88
CA ASN A 349 5.77 6.95 -1.89
C ASN A 349 6.89 7.54 -1.01
N HIS A 350 6.97 7.09 0.25
CA HIS A 350 7.92 7.55 1.26
C HIS A 350 8.87 6.43 1.71
N ASN A 351 9.38 5.68 0.73
CA ASN A 351 10.21 4.50 0.86
C ASN A 351 11.57 4.76 0.19
N LEU A 352 12.44 5.57 0.82
CA LEU A 352 13.71 5.99 0.23
C LEU A 352 14.59 4.79 -0.13
N ASN A 353 14.97 4.70 -1.40
CA ASN A 353 15.80 3.62 -1.91
C ASN A 353 17.26 4.04 -2.04
N LEU A 354 18.15 3.07 -1.83
CA LEU A 354 19.54 3.12 -2.22
C LEU A 354 19.73 2.20 -3.43
N GLU A 355 20.33 2.73 -4.48
CA GLU A 355 20.72 1.94 -5.64
C GLU A 355 22.05 1.23 -5.40
N LEU A 356 22.03 -0.10 -5.48
CA LEU A 356 23.22 -0.94 -5.42
C LEU A 356 23.55 -1.46 -6.82
N ASN A 357 24.67 -0.99 -7.35
CA ASN A 357 25.23 -1.45 -8.61
C ASN A 357 26.38 -2.43 -8.35
N LEU A 358 26.11 -3.73 -8.51
CA LEU A 358 27.06 -4.83 -8.34
C LEU A 358 27.28 -5.55 -9.68
N GLY A 359 28.14 -4.98 -10.52
CA GLY A 359 28.39 -5.49 -11.87
C GLY A 359 27.16 -5.34 -12.75
N SER A 360 26.58 -6.45 -13.21
CA SER A 360 25.36 -6.45 -14.02
C SER A 360 24.06 -6.42 -13.21
N LEU A 361 24.14 -6.42 -11.87
CA LEU A 361 22.99 -6.34 -10.98
C LEU A 361 22.81 -4.88 -10.53
N SER A 362 21.72 -4.25 -10.96
CA SER A 362 21.19 -3.02 -10.36
C SER A 362 20.00 -3.41 -9.48
N LEU A 363 20.09 -3.13 -8.18
CA LEU A 363 19.06 -3.45 -7.20
C LEU A 363 18.77 -2.22 -6.35
N LEU A 364 17.50 -1.85 -6.27
CA LEU A 364 17.01 -0.91 -5.26
C LEU A 364 16.75 -1.66 -3.96
N ILE A 365 17.33 -1.14 -2.89
CA ILE A 365 17.08 -1.61 -1.52
C ILE A 365 16.60 -0.45 -0.66
N PRO A 366 15.83 -0.71 0.42
CA PRO A 366 15.51 0.31 1.40
C PRO A 366 16.77 0.96 1.97
N ASN A 367 16.79 2.29 2.05
CA ASN A 367 17.88 3.03 2.68
C ASN A 367 17.77 2.95 4.21
N THR A 368 18.16 1.81 4.77
CA THR A 368 18.09 1.56 6.22
C THR A 368 19.06 2.43 7.02
N ALA A 369 20.09 3.01 6.39
CA ALA A 369 21.08 3.85 7.06
C ALA A 369 20.48 5.17 7.58
N THR A 370 19.48 5.70 6.88
CA THR A 370 18.81 6.96 7.25
C THR A 370 17.37 6.74 7.72
N ILE A 371 16.94 5.50 7.93
CA ILE A 371 15.52 5.17 8.17
C ILE A 371 14.91 5.91 9.37
N SER A 372 15.69 6.15 10.43
CA SER A 372 15.24 6.94 11.58
C SER A 372 14.91 8.39 11.23
N GLN A 373 15.63 8.99 10.26
CA GLN A 373 15.33 10.32 9.74
C GLN A 373 14.19 10.27 8.73
N THR A 374 14.24 9.31 7.79
CA THR A 374 13.22 9.13 6.76
C THR A 374 11.84 8.96 7.40
N ASN A 375 11.69 8.09 8.40
CA ASN A 375 10.40 7.87 9.06
C ASN A 375 10.10 8.84 10.21
N ALA A 376 10.87 9.92 10.38
CA ALA A 376 10.66 10.87 11.47
C ALA A 376 9.38 11.70 11.30
N VAL A 377 8.87 12.24 12.41
CA VAL A 377 7.75 13.21 12.40
C VAL A 377 8.18 14.55 11.81
N ASN A 378 9.45 14.95 12.00
CA ASN A 378 9.94 16.26 11.61
C ASN A 378 11.36 16.19 11.02
N GLY A 379 11.74 17.21 10.26
CA GLY A 379 13.06 17.35 9.64
C GLY A 379 13.04 17.15 8.13
N ASN A 380 14.05 17.66 7.42
CA ASN A 380 14.11 17.54 5.97
C ASN A 380 14.17 16.08 5.53
N GLY A 381 13.37 15.72 4.52
CA GLY A 381 13.25 14.34 4.02
C GLY A 381 12.56 13.36 4.97
N SER A 382 11.96 13.85 6.06
CA SER A 382 11.15 13.02 6.96
C SER A 382 9.73 12.82 6.43
N LEU A 383 9.04 11.80 6.95
CA LEU A 383 7.66 11.49 6.56
C LEU A 383 6.72 12.64 6.87
N GLY A 384 6.83 13.25 8.06
CA GLY A 384 5.98 14.39 8.40
C GLY A 384 6.30 15.63 7.56
N TRP A 385 7.55 15.82 7.13
CA TRP A 385 7.90 16.89 6.19
C TRP A 385 7.25 16.67 4.82
N MET A 386 7.31 15.44 4.27
CA MET A 386 6.64 15.11 3.00
C MET A 386 5.12 15.26 3.14
N ALA A 387 4.53 14.70 4.19
CA ALA A 387 3.08 14.73 4.41
C ALA A 387 2.54 16.17 4.49
N ASN A 388 3.25 17.07 5.19
CA ASN A 388 2.89 18.48 5.26
C ASN A 388 3.03 19.21 3.92
N ASN A 389 4.12 18.95 3.17
CA ASN A 389 4.30 19.53 1.84
C ASN A 389 3.23 19.05 0.86
N CYS A 390 2.95 17.75 0.83
CA CYS A 390 1.91 17.20 -0.03
C CYS A 390 0.53 17.73 0.35
N THR A 391 0.28 17.92 1.65
CA THR A 391 -0.96 18.56 2.13
C THR A 391 -1.11 19.98 1.63
N ARG A 392 -0.03 20.77 1.65
CA ARG A 392 -0.02 22.14 1.12
C ARG A 392 -0.24 22.16 -0.39
N ASP A 393 0.47 21.30 -1.12
CA ASP A 393 0.49 21.33 -2.58
C ASP A 393 -0.83 20.81 -3.19
N TRP A 394 -1.49 19.85 -2.51
CA TRP A 394 -2.76 19.24 -2.96
C TRP A 394 -4.00 19.66 -2.19
N ASN A 395 -3.84 20.49 -1.16
CA ASN A 395 -4.90 21.00 -0.29
C ASN A 395 -5.72 19.90 0.42
N ARG A 396 -5.08 18.75 0.66
CA ARG A 396 -5.55 17.61 1.47
C ARG A 396 -4.36 16.70 1.74
N PRO A 397 -4.34 15.91 2.82
CA PRO A 397 -3.25 14.98 3.08
C PRO A 397 -3.32 13.73 2.18
N PRO A 398 -2.19 12.99 2.02
CA PRO A 398 -2.18 11.70 1.33
C PRO A 398 -3.15 10.71 1.97
N ASN A 399 -3.78 9.86 1.17
CA ASN A 399 -4.59 8.74 1.68
C ASN A 399 -3.70 7.65 2.25
N PHE A 400 -2.53 7.42 1.64
CA PHE A 400 -1.61 6.37 2.03
C PHE A 400 -0.19 6.94 2.16
N LEU A 401 0.45 6.66 3.30
CA LEU A 401 1.85 6.95 3.57
C LEU A 401 2.63 5.64 3.43
N LEU A 402 3.24 5.41 2.28
CA LEU A 402 3.91 4.15 1.95
C LEU A 402 5.35 4.17 2.47
N VAL A 403 5.64 3.36 3.49
CA VAL A 403 6.93 3.38 4.20
C VAL A 403 7.57 2.00 4.26
N ASP A 404 8.90 1.99 4.17
CA ASP A 404 9.71 0.85 4.61
C ASP A 404 9.92 0.91 6.12
N TYR A 405 10.06 -0.25 6.77
CA TYR A 405 10.39 -0.38 8.20
C TYR A 405 9.51 0.51 9.08
N TYR A 406 8.19 0.37 8.98
CA TYR A 406 7.21 1.24 9.65
C TYR A 406 7.44 1.40 11.18
N ASN A 407 8.07 0.40 11.81
CA ASN A 407 8.37 0.41 13.24
C ASN A 407 9.67 1.17 13.61
N TYR A 408 10.37 1.76 12.63
CA TYR A 408 11.56 2.59 12.82
C TYR A 408 11.24 4.06 12.56
N GLY A 409 11.98 4.95 13.22
CA GLY A 409 11.82 6.39 13.15
C GLY A 409 12.67 7.12 14.19
N ASN A 410 12.40 8.41 14.41
CA ASN A 410 13.02 9.17 15.50
C ASN A 410 12.54 8.71 16.88
N PHE A 411 11.36 8.08 16.94
CA PHE A 411 10.92 7.23 18.03
C PHE A 411 10.05 6.11 17.44
N ASN A 412 9.80 5.06 18.23
CA ASN A 412 8.99 3.94 17.78
C ASN A 412 7.51 4.36 17.67
N GLY A 413 6.96 4.27 16.45
CA GLY A 413 5.60 4.70 16.12
C GLY A 413 5.49 6.09 15.49
N SER A 414 6.60 6.74 15.14
CA SER A 414 6.60 8.08 14.52
C SER A 414 5.75 8.17 13.25
N VAL A 415 5.72 7.12 12.42
CA VAL A 415 4.89 7.10 11.20
C VAL A 415 3.39 7.14 11.51
N PHE A 416 2.97 6.56 12.64
CA PHE A 416 1.59 6.59 13.09
C PHE A 416 1.23 7.92 13.74
N GLU A 417 2.20 8.61 14.35
CA GLU A 417 2.02 10.00 14.79
C GLU A 417 1.78 10.93 13.60
N VAL A 418 2.59 10.83 12.54
CA VAL A 418 2.36 11.61 11.31
C VAL A 418 0.97 11.33 10.73
N ALA A 419 0.56 10.06 10.61
CA ALA A 419 -0.77 9.73 10.12
C ALA A 419 -1.88 10.28 11.04
N ALA A 420 -1.69 10.28 12.36
CA ALA A 420 -2.65 10.86 13.29
C ALA A 420 -2.77 12.39 13.13
N GLU A 421 -1.65 13.09 12.96
CA GLU A 421 -1.62 14.53 12.67
C GLU A 421 -2.36 14.85 11.38
N MET A 422 -2.11 14.11 10.29
CA MET A 422 -2.80 14.30 9.01
C MET A 422 -4.31 14.06 9.11
N ASN A 423 -4.75 13.25 10.07
CA ASN A 423 -6.15 12.99 10.33
C ASN A 423 -6.77 13.90 11.40
N ASN A 424 -6.00 14.81 12.00
CA ASN A 424 -6.43 15.62 13.14
C ASN A 424 -6.97 14.77 14.31
N VAL A 425 -6.24 13.71 14.67
CA VAL A 425 -6.51 12.86 15.85
C VAL A 425 -5.26 12.74 16.71
N THR A 426 -5.41 12.38 17.99
CA THR A 426 -4.26 12.29 18.90
C THR A 426 -3.64 10.89 18.89
N TYR A 427 -2.37 10.81 18.53
CA TYR A 427 -1.60 9.58 18.71
C TYR A 427 -1.26 9.36 20.19
N SER A 428 -1.76 8.26 20.75
CA SER A 428 -1.56 7.89 22.16
C SER A 428 -1.31 6.39 22.36
N ARG A 429 -1.20 5.65 21.26
CA ARG A 429 -1.03 4.19 21.28
C ARG A 429 0.43 3.86 21.54
N THR A 430 0.67 2.79 22.29
CA THR A 430 1.99 2.18 22.35
C THR A 430 2.20 1.41 21.04
N CYS A 431 3.24 1.78 20.33
CA CYS A 431 3.76 1.04 19.19
C CYS A 431 5.25 0.81 19.44
N CYS A 432 5.88 -0.20 18.89
CA CYS A 432 5.48 -1.28 18.00
C CYS A 432 6.28 -2.50 18.49
N GLY A 433 6.12 -3.65 17.84
CA GLY A 433 7.09 -4.72 18.01
C GLY A 433 8.54 -4.25 17.77
N VAL A 434 9.50 -4.91 18.43
CA VAL A 434 10.90 -4.89 18.00
C VAL A 434 11.21 -6.24 17.38
N ALA A 435 11.88 -6.25 16.23
CA ALA A 435 12.26 -7.50 15.60
C ALA A 435 13.19 -8.28 16.55
N SER A 436 12.80 -9.50 16.90
CA SER A 436 13.64 -10.36 17.73
C SER A 436 14.88 -10.75 16.94
N ALA A 437 16.07 -10.49 17.50
CA ALA A 437 17.34 -10.98 16.96
C ALA A 437 17.53 -12.50 17.14
N ALA A 438 16.53 -13.22 17.67
CA ALA A 438 16.59 -14.65 17.84
C ALA A 438 16.47 -15.35 16.48
N LEU A 439 17.53 -16.07 16.10
CA LEU A 439 17.48 -17.08 15.02
C LEU A 439 16.28 -18.01 15.28
N PRO A 440 15.51 -18.41 14.25
CA PRO A 440 14.43 -19.39 14.42
C PRO A 440 15.01 -20.64 15.07
N GLY A 441 14.40 -21.02 16.19
CA GLY A 441 14.99 -21.92 17.18
C GLY A 441 15.55 -23.20 16.58
N MET A 442 16.84 -23.44 16.83
CA MET A 442 17.32 -24.81 16.96
C MET A 442 16.56 -25.41 18.14
N VAL A 443 15.74 -26.42 17.85
CA VAL A 443 15.08 -27.25 18.86
C VAL A 443 16.15 -27.68 19.87
N ALA A 444 15.95 -27.32 21.13
CA ALA A 444 16.87 -27.55 22.25
C ALA A 444 16.96 -29.04 22.66
N SER A 445 16.97 -29.96 21.69
CA SER A 445 17.17 -31.40 21.90
C SER A 445 18.54 -31.89 21.40
N SER A 446 19.37 -31.04 20.77
CA SER A 446 20.63 -31.48 20.14
C SER A 446 21.92 -30.97 20.79
N VAL A 447 21.82 -30.09 21.81
CA VAL A 447 23.01 -29.40 22.37
C VAL A 447 23.81 -30.27 23.36
N SER A 448 23.31 -31.45 23.75
CA SER A 448 24.03 -32.33 24.68
C SER A 448 25.06 -33.27 24.03
N THR A 449 25.13 -33.37 22.70
CA THR A 449 26.04 -34.34 22.06
C THR A 449 27.34 -33.71 21.51
N MET A 450 27.36 -32.39 21.28
CA MET A 450 28.55 -31.70 20.73
C MET A 450 29.54 -31.21 21.79
N LEU A 451 29.14 -31.11 23.07
CA LEU A 451 30.06 -30.66 24.14
C LEU A 451 30.96 -31.79 24.69
N VAL A 452 30.69 -33.05 24.36
CA VAL A 452 31.52 -34.21 24.77
C VAL A 452 32.64 -34.50 23.78
N ILE A 453 32.53 -34.04 22.52
CA ILE A 453 33.57 -34.28 21.51
C ILE A 453 34.70 -33.24 21.60
N ALA A 454 34.39 -32.00 21.99
CA ALA A 454 35.39 -30.94 22.12
C ALA A 454 36.30 -31.08 23.35
N THR A 455 35.87 -31.80 24.40
CA THR A 455 36.71 -32.07 25.58
C THR A 455 37.55 -33.35 25.47
N GLY A 456 37.15 -34.29 24.60
CA GLY A 456 37.90 -35.53 24.34
C GLY A 456 39.12 -35.35 23.42
N VAL A 457 39.10 -34.37 22.51
CA VAL A 457 40.21 -34.14 21.56
C VAL A 457 41.35 -33.33 22.18
N GLN A 458 41.09 -32.54 23.22
CA GLN A 458 42.13 -31.79 23.94
C GLN A 458 42.98 -32.68 24.89
N LEU A 459 42.48 -33.86 25.27
CA LEU A 459 43.15 -34.80 26.18
C LEU A 459 43.99 -35.87 25.47
N LEU A 460 43.89 -36.01 24.14
CA LEU A 460 44.68 -36.96 23.34
C LEU A 460 45.91 -36.34 22.66
N LEU A 461 46.10 -35.02 22.76
CA LEU A 461 47.28 -34.31 22.23
C LEU A 461 48.33 -33.98 23.30
N SER A 462 48.18 -34.49 24.52
CA SER A 462 49.17 -34.38 25.61
C SER A 462 49.82 -35.73 25.97
N ALA A 463 49.63 -36.75 25.14
CA ALA A 463 50.22 -38.07 25.31
C ALA A 463 50.73 -38.64 23.97
N PHE A 464 51.51 -37.85 23.21
CA PHE A 464 52.52 -38.34 22.24
C PHE A 464 53.61 -37.28 22.07
#